data_AF-A0A837I040-F1
#
_entry.id   AF-A0A837I040-F1
#
_cell.length_a   1.000
_cell.length_b   1.000
_cell.length_c   1.000
_cell.angle_alpha   90.00
_cell.angle_beta   90.00
_cell.angle_gamma   90.00
#
_symmetry.space_group_name_H-M   'P 1'
#
loop_
_entity.id
_entity.type
_entity.pdbx_description
1 polymer ?
#
loop_
_entity_poly.entity_id
_entity_poly.type
_entity_poly.pdbx_seq_one_letter_code
_entity_poly.pdbx_strand_id
1 'polypeptide(L)'
;MRKDLVYELDGATWMKTTKFGDSEDRVLIKKNGEETYFMSDILYHADKIKIRKFDKVIDIWGADHHGYAPRLKAALAALDIPENKLEIIISQLVRLVKNGKEVKISKRAGNFITLEELIDEVGIDAARFFFLMYSPNTHMDFDLALAKERSQKNPVYYVQYAHARIASILRKSQILNSKFETNYQKTY
;
A
#
# COMPACT_ATOMS: atom_id res chain seq x y z
N MET A 1 -27.97 9.73 6.40
CA MET A 1 -28.11 8.27 6.40
C MET A 1 -29.60 7.96 6.45
N ARG A 2 -30.10 6.96 5.72
CA ARG A 2 -31.53 6.62 5.77
C ARG A 2 -31.85 6.11 7.18
N LYS A 3 -32.94 6.61 7.79
CA LYS A 3 -33.28 6.33 9.20
C LYS A 3 -33.53 4.85 9.49
N ASP A 4 -33.78 4.03 8.45
CA ASP A 4 -34.07 2.60 8.57
C ASP A 4 -32.81 1.70 8.68
N LEU A 5 -31.63 2.27 8.46
CA LEU A 5 -30.34 1.54 8.49
C LEU A 5 -29.62 1.59 9.85
N VAL A 6 -30.13 2.38 10.79
CA VAL A 6 -29.59 2.50 12.16
C VAL A 6 -30.66 2.05 13.15
N TYR A 7 -30.26 1.33 14.20
CA TYR A 7 -31.16 0.85 15.25
C TYR A 7 -30.47 0.81 16.60
N GLU A 8 -31.25 0.81 17.68
CA GLU A 8 -30.76 0.64 19.04
C GLU A 8 -30.85 -0.83 19.47
N LEU A 9 -29.80 -1.35 20.10
CA LEU A 9 -29.77 -2.68 20.70
C LEU A 9 -28.80 -2.67 21.89
N ASP A 10 -29.26 -3.20 23.03
CA ASP A 10 -28.52 -3.25 24.31
C ASP A 10 -27.99 -1.88 24.80
N GLY A 11 -28.71 -0.82 24.45
CA GLY A 11 -28.37 0.57 24.79
C GLY A 11 -27.26 1.18 23.94
N ALA A 12 -26.87 0.52 22.85
CA ALA A 12 -25.92 1.03 21.86
C ALA A 12 -26.61 1.25 20.50
N THR A 13 -26.04 2.15 19.70
CA THR A 13 -26.51 2.45 18.34
C THR A 13 -25.75 1.60 17.32
N TRP A 14 -26.48 0.82 16.52
CA TRP A 14 -25.96 -0.11 15.53
C TRP A 14 -26.33 0.29 14.10
N MET A 15 -25.48 -0.05 13.15
CA MET A 15 -25.72 0.06 11.71
C MET A 15 -25.95 -1.33 11.10
N LYS A 16 -26.96 -1.43 10.24
CA LYS A 16 -27.31 -2.64 9.46
C LYS A 16 -26.34 -2.92 8.31
N THR A 17 -25.05 -3.11 8.59
CA THR A 17 -24.01 -3.38 7.58
C THR A 17 -24.17 -4.76 6.92
N THR A 18 -24.82 -5.72 7.57
CA THR A 18 -25.12 -7.04 6.98
C THR A 18 -25.94 -6.96 5.70
N LYS A 19 -26.82 -5.95 5.57
CA LYS A 19 -27.58 -5.66 4.34
C LYS A 19 -26.69 -5.31 3.15
N PHE A 20 -25.42 -5.00 3.38
CA PHE A 20 -24.44 -4.57 2.40
C PHE A 20 -23.21 -5.49 2.33
N GLY A 21 -23.34 -6.74 2.81
CA GLY A 21 -22.32 -7.78 2.66
C GLY A 21 -21.29 -7.88 3.77
N ASP A 22 -21.48 -7.17 4.89
CA ASP A 22 -20.69 -7.41 6.11
C ASP A 22 -21.15 -8.68 6.84
N SER A 23 -20.28 -9.27 7.66
CA SER A 23 -20.57 -10.51 8.41
C SER A 23 -21.54 -10.30 9.59
N GLU A 24 -21.54 -9.11 10.17
CA GLU A 24 -22.36 -8.73 11.31
C GLU A 24 -22.61 -7.22 11.30
N ASP A 25 -23.70 -6.80 11.94
CA ASP A 25 -24.02 -5.38 12.10
C ASP A 25 -22.99 -4.72 13.03
N ARG A 26 -22.75 -3.41 12.87
CA ARG A 26 -21.64 -2.72 13.53
C ARG A 26 -22.13 -1.63 14.47
N VAL A 27 -21.56 -1.59 15.67
CA VAL A 27 -21.79 -0.52 16.65
C VAL A 27 -21.17 0.78 16.14
N LEU A 28 -21.98 1.83 16.04
CA LEU A 28 -21.54 3.20 15.75
C LEU A 28 -21.30 3.99 17.04
N ILE A 29 -22.21 3.86 18.00
CA ILE A 29 -22.15 4.56 19.29
C ILE A 29 -22.33 3.52 20.38
N LYS A 30 -21.39 3.48 21.33
CA LYS A 30 -21.40 2.56 22.46
C LYS A 30 -22.48 2.95 23.47
N LYS A 31 -22.76 2.05 24.42
CA LYS A 31 -23.71 2.29 25.53
C LYS A 31 -23.39 3.51 26.40
N ASN A 32 -22.12 3.89 26.51
CA ASN A 32 -21.68 5.07 27.25
C ASN A 32 -21.83 6.39 26.46
N GLY A 33 -22.39 6.35 25.24
CA GLY A 33 -22.55 7.51 24.36
C GLY A 33 -21.32 7.87 23.53
N GLU A 34 -20.20 7.15 23.70
CA GLU A 34 -18.99 7.39 22.90
C GLU A 34 -19.09 6.80 21.49
N GLU A 35 -18.59 7.53 20.51
CA GLU A 35 -18.42 7.06 19.15
C GLU A 35 -17.36 5.96 19.07
N THR A 36 -17.54 5.01 18.15
CA THR A 36 -16.52 4.00 17.84
C THR A 36 -15.50 4.55 16.84
N TYR A 37 -14.29 3.97 16.83
CA TYR A 37 -13.31 4.24 15.76
C TYR A 37 -13.89 3.92 14.37
N PHE A 38 -14.77 2.92 14.29
CA PHE A 38 -15.47 2.59 13.06
C PHE A 38 -16.40 3.73 12.59
N MET A 39 -17.11 4.40 13.50
CA MET A 39 -17.90 5.59 13.17
C MET A 39 -16.99 6.69 12.62
N SER A 40 -15.85 6.94 13.27
CA SER A 40 -14.86 7.91 12.78
C SER A 40 -14.34 7.56 11.38
N ASP A 41 -14.02 6.28 11.12
CA ASP A 41 -13.59 5.82 9.80
C ASP A 41 -14.66 6.06 8.73
N ILE A 42 -15.92 5.72 9.02
CA ILE A 42 -17.03 5.95 8.08
C ILE A 42 -17.15 7.44 7.74
N LEU A 43 -17.17 8.30 8.76
CA LEU A 43 -17.32 9.74 8.58
C LEU A 43 -16.16 10.33 7.79
N TYR A 44 -14.93 9.92 8.08
CA TYR A 44 -13.75 10.40 7.36
C TYR A 44 -13.75 9.98 5.89
N HIS A 45 -14.16 8.75 5.59
CA HIS A 45 -14.29 8.29 4.20
C HIS A 45 -15.44 8.97 3.46
N ALA A 46 -16.57 9.17 4.14
CA ALA A 46 -17.68 9.92 3.60
C ALA A 46 -17.30 11.38 3.32
N ASP A 47 -16.50 12.02 4.17
CA ASP A 47 -15.94 13.35 3.93
C ASP A 47 -15.07 13.37 2.66
N LYS A 48 -14.08 12.46 2.57
CA LYS A 48 -13.21 12.32 1.39
C LYS A 48 -14.02 12.25 0.08
N ILE A 49 -15.11 11.49 0.07
CA ILE A 49 -15.87 11.20 -1.15
C ILE A 49 -16.98 12.22 -1.41
N LYS A 50 -17.76 12.58 -0.40
CA LYS A 50 -18.97 13.41 -0.56
C LYS A 50 -18.74 14.89 -0.36
N ILE A 51 -17.81 15.28 0.49
CA ILE A 51 -17.54 16.69 0.82
C ILE A 51 -16.37 17.19 -0.01
N ARG A 52 -15.23 16.49 0.08
CA ARG A 52 -14.01 16.80 -0.69
C ARG A 52 -14.10 16.39 -2.16
N LYS A 53 -15.11 15.61 -2.54
CA LYS A 53 -15.45 15.21 -3.93
C LYS A 53 -14.35 14.43 -4.65
N PHE A 54 -13.55 13.63 -3.95
CA PHE A 54 -12.58 12.77 -4.65
C PHE A 54 -13.29 11.72 -5.51
N ASP A 55 -12.79 11.54 -6.74
CA ASP A 55 -13.33 10.54 -7.65
C ASP A 55 -13.02 9.11 -7.20
N LYS A 56 -11.86 8.93 -6.56
CA LYS A 56 -11.40 7.66 -6.02
C LYS A 56 -10.55 7.91 -4.77
N VAL A 57 -10.78 7.12 -3.75
CA VAL A 57 -10.00 7.06 -2.52
C VAL A 57 -9.25 5.73 -2.54
N ILE A 58 -7.93 5.79 -2.32
CA ILE A 58 -7.07 4.61 -2.27
C ILE A 58 -6.45 4.58 -0.88
N ASP A 59 -6.74 3.51 -0.13
CA ASP A 59 -6.12 3.26 1.15
C ASP A 59 -5.10 2.12 1.01
N ILE A 60 -3.98 2.24 1.72
CA ILE A 60 -2.96 1.20 1.82
C ILE A 60 -2.91 0.75 3.28
N TRP A 61 -3.35 -0.48 3.54
CA TRP A 61 -3.42 -1.05 4.89
C TRP A 61 -2.49 -2.25 5.05
N GLY A 62 -2.16 -2.58 6.29
CA GLY A 62 -1.45 -3.82 6.61
C GLY A 62 -2.35 -5.06 6.48
N ALA A 63 -1.74 -6.23 6.33
CA ALA A 63 -2.41 -7.53 6.23
C ALA A 63 -3.36 -7.84 7.40
N ASP A 64 -3.08 -7.30 8.59
CA ASP A 64 -3.90 -7.41 9.79
C ASP A 64 -5.28 -6.75 9.66
N HIS A 65 -5.47 -5.87 8.68
CA HIS A 65 -6.74 -5.17 8.43
C HIS A 65 -7.58 -5.83 7.33
N HIS A 66 -7.21 -7.02 6.84
CA HIS A 66 -7.94 -7.70 5.77
C HIS A 66 -9.44 -7.92 6.11
N GLY A 67 -9.73 -8.33 7.35
CA GLY A 67 -11.12 -8.51 7.83
C GLY A 67 -11.87 -7.21 8.13
N TYR A 68 -11.19 -6.06 8.08
CA TYR A 68 -11.79 -4.74 8.31
C TYR A 68 -12.24 -4.07 7.00
N ALA A 69 -11.65 -4.44 5.86
CA ALA A 69 -12.02 -3.86 4.57
C ALA A 69 -13.50 -4.07 4.19
N PRO A 70 -14.09 -5.28 4.36
CA PRO A 70 -15.49 -5.52 3.98
C PRO A 70 -16.48 -4.65 4.77
N ARG A 71 -16.28 -4.47 6.09
CA ARG A 71 -17.20 -3.67 6.92
C ARG A 71 -17.20 -2.19 6.53
N LEU A 72 -16.04 -1.62 6.21
CA LEU A 72 -15.97 -0.21 5.80
C LEU A 72 -16.68 -0.02 4.46
N LYS A 73 -16.43 -0.92 3.50
CA LYS A 73 -17.16 -0.92 2.21
C LYS A 73 -18.67 -1.03 2.40
N ALA A 74 -19.13 -1.94 3.26
CA ALA A 74 -20.55 -2.10 3.57
C ALA A 74 -21.17 -0.83 4.17
N ALA A 75 -20.47 -0.17 5.10
CA ALA A 75 -20.94 1.07 5.71
C ALA A 75 -20.97 2.25 4.73
N LEU A 76 -20.03 2.33 3.79
CA LEU A 76 -20.06 3.33 2.73
C LEU A 76 -21.18 3.06 1.72
N ALA A 77 -21.44 1.79 1.39
CA ALA A 77 -22.60 1.42 0.58
C ALA A 77 -23.92 1.81 1.26
N ALA A 78 -24.03 1.66 2.58
CA ALA A 78 -25.17 2.14 3.38
C ALA A 78 -25.34 3.68 3.34
N LEU A 79 -24.28 4.40 2.96
CA LEU A 79 -24.28 5.84 2.69
C LEU A 79 -24.51 6.16 1.20
N ASP A 80 -24.94 5.22 0.37
CA ASP A 80 -25.11 5.41 -1.08
C ASP A 80 -23.80 5.83 -1.78
N ILE A 81 -22.65 5.41 -1.24
CA ILE A 81 -21.35 5.61 -1.87
C ILE A 81 -21.05 4.37 -2.74
N PRO A 82 -20.82 4.54 -4.05
CA PRO A 82 -20.49 3.42 -4.94
C PRO A 82 -19.20 2.70 -4.53
N GLU A 83 -19.15 1.37 -4.66
CA GLU A 83 -18.00 0.58 -4.25
C GLU A 83 -16.70 1.00 -4.97
N ASN A 84 -16.79 1.38 -6.24
CA ASN A 84 -15.63 1.81 -7.04
C ASN A 84 -15.00 3.13 -6.57
N LYS A 85 -15.63 3.85 -5.63
CA LYS A 85 -15.07 5.06 -5.01
C LYS A 85 -13.97 4.76 -4.00
N LEU A 86 -13.91 3.53 -3.44
CA LEU A 86 -12.90 3.14 -2.46
C LEU A 86 -12.15 1.89 -2.94
N GLU A 87 -10.84 2.03 -3.13
CA GLU A 87 -9.91 0.93 -3.32
C GLU A 87 -9.06 0.75 -2.06
N ILE A 88 -8.96 -0.49 -1.58
CA ILE A 88 -8.14 -0.83 -0.42
C ILE A 88 -7.07 -1.81 -0.88
N ILE A 89 -5.82 -1.38 -0.82
CA ILE A 89 -4.64 -2.20 -1.11
C ILE A 89 -4.15 -2.78 0.21
N ILE A 90 -4.12 -4.11 0.29
CA ILE A 90 -3.59 -4.82 1.47
C ILE A 90 -2.12 -5.16 1.23
N SER A 91 -1.25 -4.50 1.97
CA SER A 91 0.19 -4.77 2.00
C SER A 91 0.50 -5.92 2.95
N GLN A 92 1.13 -6.97 2.42
CA GLN A 92 1.58 -8.12 3.19
C GLN A 92 2.80 -7.80 4.05
N LEU A 93 3.03 -8.66 5.04
CA LEU A 93 4.19 -8.56 5.92
C LEU A 93 5.48 -8.84 5.14
N VAL A 94 6.51 -8.04 5.45
CA VAL A 94 7.87 -8.20 4.94
C VAL A 94 8.71 -8.85 6.02
N ARG A 95 9.49 -9.87 5.64
CA ARG A 95 10.50 -10.50 6.51
C ARG A 95 11.86 -9.99 6.11
N LEU A 96 12.66 -9.55 7.08
CA LEU A 96 14.06 -9.20 6.83
C LEU A 96 14.91 -10.46 6.90
N VAL A 97 15.70 -10.73 5.87
CA VAL A 97 16.56 -11.90 5.77
C VAL A 97 18.00 -11.46 5.53
N LYS A 98 18.96 -12.14 6.14
CA LYS A 98 20.39 -11.94 5.92
C LYS A 98 21.09 -13.28 5.87
N ASN A 99 21.79 -13.56 4.77
CA ASN A 99 22.48 -14.85 4.54
C ASN A 99 21.54 -16.06 4.71
N GLY A 100 20.32 -15.96 4.18
CA GLY A 100 19.30 -17.01 4.24
C GLY A 100 18.67 -17.24 5.62
N LYS A 101 18.98 -16.40 6.62
CA LYS A 101 18.37 -16.46 7.96
C LYS A 101 17.52 -15.23 8.22
N GLU A 102 16.34 -15.44 8.78
CA GLU A 102 15.47 -14.35 9.21
C GLU A 102 16.15 -13.54 10.33
N VAL A 103 16.17 -12.23 10.14
CA VAL A 103 16.65 -11.28 11.14
C VAL A 103 15.53 -11.09 12.16
N LYS A 104 15.70 -11.71 13.33
CA LYS A 104 14.69 -11.66 14.39
C LYS A 104 14.59 -10.25 14.98
N ILE A 105 13.44 -9.63 14.78
CA ILE A 105 13.01 -8.41 15.48
C ILE A 105 12.56 -8.81 16.89
N SER A 106 13.29 -8.41 17.92
CA SER A 106 12.99 -8.75 19.31
C SER A 106 12.12 -7.66 19.94
N LYS A 107 10.79 -7.86 19.94
CA LYS A 107 9.83 -6.95 20.58
C LYS A 107 10.01 -6.85 22.11
N ARG A 108 10.58 -7.86 22.78
CA ARG A 108 10.76 -7.87 24.25
C ARG A 108 12.08 -7.23 24.71
N ALA A 109 13.08 -7.11 23.83
CA ALA A 109 14.35 -6.45 24.14
C ALA A 109 14.43 -5.01 23.62
N GLY A 110 13.36 -4.48 23.01
CA GLY A 110 13.36 -3.15 22.40
C GLY A 110 14.04 -3.05 21.04
N ASN A 111 14.50 -4.16 20.45
CA ASN A 111 15.18 -4.16 19.15
C ASN A 111 14.15 -4.33 18.02
N PHE A 112 13.47 -3.25 17.64
CA PHE A 112 12.83 -3.10 16.33
C PHE A 112 13.81 -2.46 15.37
N ILE A 113 13.84 -2.95 14.12
CA ILE A 113 14.61 -2.29 13.06
C ILE A 113 13.74 -1.17 12.52
N THR A 114 14.22 0.06 12.64
CA THR A 114 13.52 1.21 12.07
C THR A 114 13.69 1.26 10.57
N LEU A 115 12.77 1.94 9.88
CA LEU A 115 12.94 2.19 8.44
C LEU A 115 14.22 3.02 8.16
N GLU A 116 14.58 3.92 9.08
CA GLU A 116 15.80 4.73 8.99
C GLU A 116 17.05 3.85 9.04
N GLU A 117 17.17 2.97 10.04
CA GLU A 117 18.29 2.01 10.13
C GLU A 117 18.38 1.10 8.91
N LEU A 118 17.24 0.65 8.37
CA LEU A 118 17.21 -0.15 7.15
C LEU A 118 17.76 0.66 5.96
N ILE A 119 17.32 1.90 5.78
CA ILE A 119 17.77 2.79 4.71
C ILE A 119 19.26 3.11 4.87
N ASP A 120 19.75 3.35 6.08
CA ASP A 120 21.16 3.58 6.35
C ASP A 120 22.01 2.34 6.04
N GLU A 121 21.49 1.14 6.28
CA GLU A 121 22.22 -0.12 6.03
C GLU A 121 22.34 -0.44 4.53
N VAL A 122 21.28 -0.20 3.74
CA VAL A 122 21.20 -0.65 2.33
C VAL A 122 21.21 0.48 1.28
N GLY A 123 20.94 1.72 1.69
CA GLY A 123 20.73 2.87 0.82
C GLY A 123 19.28 3.01 0.35
N ILE A 124 18.85 4.27 0.16
CA ILE A 124 17.46 4.62 -0.18
C ILE A 124 16.98 4.03 -1.51
N ASP A 125 17.87 3.96 -2.51
CA ASP A 125 17.53 3.40 -3.82
C ASP A 125 17.28 1.90 -3.73
N ALA A 126 18.11 1.19 -2.98
CA ALA A 126 17.94 -0.24 -2.76
C ALA A 126 16.65 -0.53 -1.98
N ALA A 127 16.40 0.21 -0.89
CA ALA A 127 15.17 0.08 -0.12
C ALA A 127 13.93 0.28 -1.00
N ARG A 128 13.84 1.40 -1.72
CA ARG A 128 12.71 1.70 -2.61
C ARG A 128 12.51 0.64 -3.68
N PHE A 129 13.59 0.27 -4.37
CA PHE A 129 13.51 -0.68 -5.46
C PHE A 129 13.01 -2.03 -4.93
N PHE A 130 13.60 -2.54 -3.84
CA PHE A 130 13.24 -3.84 -3.29
C PHE A 130 11.78 -3.90 -2.82
N PHE A 131 11.29 -2.90 -2.08
CA PHE A 131 9.89 -2.87 -1.66
C PHE A 131 8.89 -2.78 -2.83
N LEU A 132 9.31 -2.22 -3.96
CA LEU A 132 8.47 -2.08 -5.16
C LEU A 132 8.60 -3.25 -6.16
N MET A 133 9.55 -4.18 -5.96
CA MET A 133 9.73 -5.33 -6.84
C MET A 133 8.56 -6.32 -6.77
N TYR A 134 7.87 -6.36 -5.63
CA TYR A 134 6.82 -7.32 -5.36
C TYR A 134 5.46 -6.63 -5.31
N SER A 135 4.43 -7.35 -5.74
CA SER A 135 3.05 -6.92 -5.54
C SER A 135 2.77 -6.77 -4.05
N PRO A 136 2.05 -5.71 -3.62
CA PRO A 136 1.77 -5.46 -2.20
C PRO A 136 1.04 -6.62 -1.53
N ASN A 137 0.26 -7.41 -2.28
CA ASN A 137 -0.50 -8.55 -1.76
C ASN A 137 0.34 -9.84 -1.57
N THR A 138 1.66 -9.79 -1.76
CA THR A 138 2.55 -10.96 -1.68
C THR A 138 3.52 -10.84 -0.51
N HIS A 139 3.72 -11.92 0.24
CA HIS A 139 4.79 -11.97 1.26
C HIS A 139 6.15 -11.76 0.60
N MET A 140 6.97 -10.92 1.20
CA MET A 140 8.27 -10.54 0.66
C MET A 140 9.37 -10.83 1.67
N ASP A 141 10.44 -11.47 1.20
CA ASP A 141 11.71 -11.53 1.93
C ASP A 141 12.62 -10.41 1.42
N PHE A 142 12.93 -9.46 2.29
CA PHE A 142 13.90 -8.41 2.03
C PHE A 142 15.30 -8.93 2.41
N ASP A 143 16.09 -9.34 1.41
CA ASP A 143 17.46 -9.81 1.63
C ASP A 143 18.45 -8.64 1.76
N LEU A 144 18.91 -8.39 2.99
CA LEU A 144 19.85 -7.32 3.34
C LEU A 144 21.22 -7.51 2.70
N ALA A 145 21.67 -8.76 2.52
CA ALA A 145 22.97 -9.03 1.91
C ALA A 145 22.91 -8.76 0.40
N LEU A 146 21.83 -9.22 -0.26
CA LEU A 146 21.60 -8.97 -1.67
C LEU A 146 21.44 -7.48 -1.99
N ALA A 147 20.70 -6.74 -1.16
CA ALA A 147 20.48 -5.30 -1.34
C ALA A 147 21.80 -4.49 -1.34
N LYS A 148 22.85 -4.99 -0.67
CA LYS A 148 24.17 -4.36 -0.59
C LYS A 148 25.17 -4.89 -1.62
N GLU A 149 24.84 -5.97 -2.31
CA GLU A 149 25.77 -6.63 -3.23
C GLU A 149 26.04 -5.73 -4.46
N ARG A 150 27.31 -5.59 -4.83
CA ARG A 150 27.75 -4.87 -6.04
C ARG A 150 28.00 -5.85 -7.19
N SER A 151 26.98 -6.62 -7.53
CA SER A 151 27.03 -7.61 -8.60
C SER A 151 25.73 -7.61 -9.40
N GLN A 152 25.71 -8.35 -10.51
CA GLN A 152 24.49 -8.49 -11.33
C GLN A 152 23.34 -9.19 -10.61
N LYS A 153 23.58 -9.82 -9.45
CA LYS A 153 22.51 -10.42 -8.64
C LYS A 153 21.65 -9.36 -7.98
N ASN A 154 22.21 -8.21 -7.65
CA ASN A 154 21.46 -7.08 -7.10
C ASN A 154 20.75 -6.35 -8.26
N PRO A 155 19.41 -6.35 -8.31
CA PRO A 155 18.66 -5.76 -9.42
C PRO A 155 18.86 -4.24 -9.51
N VAL A 156 19.10 -3.56 -8.38
CA VAL A 156 19.40 -2.11 -8.35
C VAL A 156 20.72 -1.85 -9.04
N TYR A 157 21.77 -2.57 -8.63
CA TYR A 157 23.10 -2.46 -9.24
C TYR A 157 23.03 -2.79 -10.74
N TYR A 158 22.29 -3.83 -11.11
CA TYR A 158 22.15 -4.27 -12.50
C TYR A 158 21.53 -3.17 -13.38
N VAL A 159 20.42 -2.58 -12.96
CA VAL A 159 19.73 -1.50 -13.71
C VAL A 159 20.61 -0.25 -13.80
N GLN A 160 21.23 0.15 -12.69
CA GLN A 160 22.13 1.30 -12.67
C GLN A 160 23.36 1.10 -13.57
N TYR A 161 23.94 -0.10 -13.55
CA TYR A 161 25.06 -0.46 -14.41
C TYR A 161 24.66 -0.49 -15.89
N ALA A 162 23.50 -1.05 -16.23
CA ALA A 162 22.96 -1.04 -17.59
C ALA A 162 22.77 0.41 -18.10
N HIS A 163 22.16 1.27 -17.29
CA HIS A 163 22.02 2.70 -17.60
C HIS A 163 23.39 3.38 -17.83
N ALA A 164 24.35 3.17 -16.92
CA ALA A 164 25.69 3.75 -17.05
C ALA A 164 26.40 3.28 -18.34
N ARG A 165 26.22 2.01 -18.72
CA ARG A 165 26.78 1.44 -19.95
C ARG A 165 26.14 2.04 -21.20
N ILE A 166 24.80 2.14 -21.25
CA ILE A 166 24.07 2.76 -22.36
C ILE A 166 24.52 4.22 -22.51
N ALA A 167 24.51 4.99 -21.42
CA ALA A 167 24.93 6.39 -21.44
C ALA A 167 26.40 6.55 -21.88
N SER A 168 27.29 5.64 -21.48
CA SER A 168 28.69 5.63 -21.91
C SER A 168 28.83 5.39 -23.42
N ILE A 169 28.08 4.44 -23.98
CA ILE A 169 28.06 4.18 -25.42
C ILE A 169 27.56 5.41 -26.19
N LEU A 170 26.45 6.02 -25.75
CA LEU A 170 25.89 7.23 -26.39
C LEU A 170 26.85 8.42 -26.35
N ARG A 171 27.60 8.59 -25.25
CA ARG A 171 28.65 9.64 -25.19
C ARG A 171 29.81 9.34 -26.12
N LYS A 172 30.27 8.09 -26.16
CA LYS A 172 31.41 7.68 -27.01
C LYS A 172 31.08 7.69 -28.49
N SER A 173 29.83 7.43 -28.86
CA SER A 173 29.41 7.41 -30.26
C SER A 173 29.28 8.81 -30.88
N GLN A 174 29.34 9.89 -30.09
CA GLN A 174 29.12 11.29 -30.52
C GLN A 174 27.75 11.55 -31.18
N ILE A 175 26.84 10.58 -31.12
CA ILE A 175 25.54 10.62 -31.78
C ILE A 175 24.60 11.70 -31.18
N LEU A 176 24.86 12.14 -29.95
CA LEU A 176 24.11 13.25 -29.31
C LEU A 176 24.26 14.59 -30.05
N ASN A 177 25.23 14.75 -30.95
CA ASN A 177 25.43 15.97 -31.77
C ASN A 177 24.88 15.87 -33.20
N SER A 178 24.45 14.69 -33.65
CA SER A 178 23.85 14.52 -34.97
C SER A 178 22.34 14.52 -34.85
N LYS A 179 21.66 15.46 -35.51
CA LYS A 179 20.20 15.41 -35.71
C LYS A 179 19.83 14.03 -36.23
N PHE A 180 19.11 13.25 -35.43
CA PHE A 180 18.53 12.01 -35.91
C PHE A 180 17.37 12.36 -36.84
N GLU A 181 17.58 12.21 -38.16
CA GLU A 181 16.45 12.05 -39.08
C GLU A 181 15.98 10.60 -38.99
N THR A 182 14.94 10.36 -38.20
CA THR A 182 14.25 9.07 -38.21
C THR A 182 13.40 8.98 -39.46
N ASN A 183 13.91 8.32 -40.49
CA ASN A 183 13.10 7.84 -41.62
C ASN A 183 12.22 6.68 -41.14
N TYR A 184 11.15 7.01 -40.43
CA TYR A 184 10.11 6.06 -40.07
C TYR A 184 9.23 5.81 -41.31
N GLN A 185 9.62 4.86 -42.16
CA GLN A 185 8.71 4.34 -43.17
C GLN A 185 7.66 3.49 -42.45
N LYS A 186 6.42 4.01 -42.36
CA LYS A 186 5.26 3.20 -42.02
C LYS A 186 5.08 2.15 -43.11
N THR A 187 5.43 0.90 -42.82
CA THR A 187 4.93 -0.24 -43.56
C THR A 187 3.47 -0.43 -43.16
N TYR A 188 2.58 -0.38 -44.17
CA TYR A 188 1.14 -0.59 -44.05
C TYR A 188 0.81 -2.02 -43.62
#